data_AF-A0A4Y2E938-F1
#
_entry.id   AF-A0A4Y2E938-F1
#
_cell.length_a   1.000
_cell.length_b   1.000
_cell.length_c   1.000
_cell.angle_alpha   90.00
_cell.angle_beta   90.00
_cell.angle_gamma   90.00
#
_symmetry.space_group_name_H-M   'P 1'
#
loop_
_entity.id
_entity.type
_entity.pdbx_description
1 polymer ?
#
loop_
_entity_poly.entity_id
_entity_poly.type
_entity_poly.pdbx_seq_one_letter_code
_entity_poly.pdbx_strand_id
1 'polypeptide(L)'
;MLRRGDRNFKPVELEEDTILYKMHNAASRKGRTVISLRASEVVDFSSQYGSNDSLSYTAQNIVGPPTVYPQTGDNAYSFQLRTYGEWWEMLPSHLKSSAILPCTTLVESQDFIEFHVERRVVPLLLRVYEVYNPGAIVKVLCYCYDTEKWVVMWKGEPQVLPPEESHCFSVEVEGIDFMTDFYRLEFHHKHLDYFCEIDGLILYGECRFCNYFPGYNLPKSSKKESIQKCLTNSGQKTVFTDETSQNSTCLDVLPSEVTSFIFSFLDLQSLCSASKTSKIFQKICYDPALYRDLNLQLYWYLVDVNALKSLQPRLSLLRKLNISWCGGQGRITTSYFIEFLEVNCQNLTSLRLANCSFVNDDCLKAVANYCPHLKELDMRCCHAKDLTQSGFKYISQMSKLIYLDLYRTKIDDKSLNAIVKSLKLEHLLFGGCTDLRSINDIVIAVGKYLKSSLRTLDVWRATELRCAAVYAIAECSNLVELDMGWCYQIDASCGCIKHLIARCPKLKKLFLTAIRTVSNNELNAVAMHCPDMEQLDILGTSEYNLAGLKTLLQNCKKMKLLDVSYAAAEVKLNVSNLRTMFPAVSIKCSLPRNVDDGF
;
A
#
# COMPACT_ATOMS: atom_id res chain seq x y z
N MET A 1 -23.05 -43.72 -18.17
CA MET A 1 -22.31 -43.45 -19.41
C MET A 1 -22.65 -42.06 -19.90
N LEU A 2 -21.86 -41.06 -19.53
CA LEU A 2 -21.81 -39.75 -20.17
C LEU A 2 -20.35 -39.31 -20.18
N ARG A 3 -19.99 -38.62 -21.26
CA ARG A 3 -18.70 -38.64 -21.93
C ARG A 3 -17.65 -37.79 -21.22
N ARG A 4 -16.41 -38.30 -21.29
CA ARG A 4 -15.14 -37.58 -21.11
C ARG A 4 -15.18 -36.20 -21.77
N GLY A 5 -15.07 -35.16 -20.96
CA GLY A 5 -14.41 -33.92 -21.34
C GLY A 5 -12.99 -33.98 -20.82
N ASP A 6 -12.07 -34.49 -21.64
CA ASP A 6 -10.63 -34.32 -21.39
C ASP A 6 -10.31 -32.83 -21.45
N ARG A 7 -10.16 -32.20 -20.28
CA ARG A 7 -9.22 -31.08 -20.12
C ARG A 7 -8.08 -31.63 -19.27
N ASN A 8 -6.91 -31.76 -19.88
CA ASN A 8 -5.67 -32.16 -19.22
C ASN A 8 -5.29 -31.13 -18.15
N PHE A 9 -5.89 -31.20 -16.97
CA PHE A 9 -5.41 -30.50 -15.78
C PHE A 9 -4.35 -31.39 -15.12
N LYS A 10 -3.10 -30.93 -15.10
CA LYS A 10 -2.10 -31.49 -14.21
C LYS A 10 -2.37 -30.90 -12.82
N PRO A 11 -2.61 -31.73 -11.79
CA PRO A 11 -2.62 -31.27 -10.41
C PRO A 11 -1.35 -30.47 -10.12
N VAL A 12 -1.50 -29.39 -9.35
CA VAL A 12 -0.40 -28.52 -8.92
C VAL A 12 0.74 -29.34 -8.30
N GLU A 13 0.38 -30.32 -7.47
CA GLU A 13 1.31 -31.31 -6.89
C GLU A 13 2.14 -32.07 -7.95
N LEU A 14 1.54 -32.49 -9.07
CA LEU A 14 2.24 -33.22 -10.14
C LEU A 14 3.24 -32.33 -10.90
N GLU A 15 2.91 -31.05 -11.09
CA GLU A 15 3.83 -30.08 -11.69
C GLU A 15 4.96 -29.73 -10.73
N GLU A 16 4.65 -29.53 -9.45
CA GLU A 16 5.63 -29.31 -8.39
C GLU A 16 6.61 -30.47 -8.27
N ASP A 17 6.12 -31.71 -8.24
CA ASP A 17 6.94 -32.91 -8.17
C ASP A 17 7.88 -33.01 -9.38
N THR A 18 7.40 -32.62 -10.56
CA THR A 18 8.22 -32.60 -11.78
C THR A 18 9.35 -31.58 -11.68
N ILE A 19 9.05 -30.35 -11.21
CA ILE A 19 10.05 -29.30 -11.02
C ILE A 19 11.04 -29.70 -9.94
N LEU A 20 10.55 -30.15 -8.79
CA LEU A 20 11.35 -30.60 -7.66
C LEU A 20 12.27 -31.75 -8.08
N TYR A 21 11.77 -32.73 -8.84
CA TYR A 21 12.58 -33.83 -9.36
C TYR A 21 13.71 -33.33 -10.27
N LYS A 22 13.43 -32.39 -11.17
CA LYS A 22 14.46 -31.77 -12.04
C LYS A 22 15.52 -31.04 -11.21
N MET A 23 15.10 -30.20 -10.26
CA MET A 23 16.00 -29.44 -9.40
C MET A 23 16.81 -30.35 -8.48
N HIS A 24 16.18 -31.38 -7.90
CA HIS A 24 16.83 -32.38 -7.06
C HIS A 24 17.89 -33.15 -7.85
N ASN A 25 17.59 -33.61 -9.07
CA ASN A 25 18.59 -34.26 -9.91
C ASN A 25 19.79 -33.36 -10.24
N ALA A 26 19.54 -32.07 -10.51
CA ALA A 26 20.60 -31.10 -10.75
C ALA A 26 21.45 -30.83 -9.49
N ALA A 27 20.82 -30.78 -8.32
CA ALA A 27 21.47 -30.54 -7.04
C ALA A 27 22.23 -31.77 -6.51
N SER A 28 21.69 -32.97 -6.68
CA SER A 28 22.32 -34.25 -6.28
C SER A 28 23.64 -34.49 -7.02
N ARG A 29 23.76 -34.04 -8.28
CA ARG A 29 25.05 -34.03 -9.00
C ARG A 29 26.14 -33.18 -8.32
N LYS A 30 25.73 -32.25 -7.44
CA LYS A 30 26.60 -31.37 -6.66
C LYS A 30 26.61 -31.72 -5.16
N GLY A 31 26.01 -32.85 -4.77
CA GLY A 31 25.92 -33.29 -3.36
C GLY A 31 24.99 -32.46 -2.49
N ARG A 32 23.93 -31.87 -3.06
CA ARG A 32 23.02 -30.92 -2.41
C ARG A 32 21.59 -31.44 -2.41
N THR A 33 20.80 -31.04 -1.41
CA THR A 33 19.37 -31.39 -1.30
C THR A 33 18.50 -30.18 -1.55
N VAL A 34 17.52 -30.32 -2.45
CA VAL A 34 16.49 -29.31 -2.72
C VAL A 34 15.17 -29.75 -2.10
N ILE A 35 14.46 -28.81 -1.50
CA ILE A 35 13.13 -29.00 -0.90
C ILE A 35 12.16 -27.93 -1.42
N SER A 36 10.87 -28.24 -1.44
CA SER A 36 9.79 -27.25 -1.60
C SER A 36 9.29 -26.81 -0.22
N LEU A 37 8.96 -25.53 -0.10
CA LEU A 37 8.50 -24.89 1.12
C LEU A 37 7.30 -24.00 0.83
N ARG A 38 6.41 -23.89 1.80
CA ARG A 38 5.22 -23.04 1.75
C ARG A 38 5.39 -21.83 2.67
N ALA A 39 4.56 -20.80 2.47
CA ALA A 39 4.43 -19.75 3.46
C ALA A 39 3.89 -20.36 4.77
N SER A 40 4.52 -20.01 5.88
CA SER A 40 4.15 -20.51 7.22
C SER A 40 3.55 -19.43 8.11
N GLU A 41 3.83 -18.16 7.84
CA GLU A 41 3.35 -17.03 8.64
C GLU A 41 3.36 -15.75 7.81
N VAL A 42 2.32 -14.92 7.94
CA VAL A 42 2.34 -13.53 7.47
C VAL A 42 2.82 -12.61 8.60
N VAL A 43 3.83 -11.81 8.30
CA VAL A 43 4.49 -10.91 9.26
C VAL A 43 3.92 -9.51 9.22
N ASP A 44 3.81 -8.91 8.03
CA ASP A 44 3.25 -7.57 7.83
C ASP A 44 2.69 -7.42 6.42
N PHE A 45 1.83 -6.44 6.21
CA PHE A 45 1.25 -6.09 4.91
C PHE A 45 0.69 -4.67 4.91
N SER A 46 0.69 -4.01 3.76
CA SER A 46 0.21 -2.62 3.64
C SER A 46 -1.30 -2.49 3.55
N SER A 47 -1.99 -3.54 3.06
CA SER A 47 -3.43 -3.54 2.82
C SER A 47 -3.99 -4.96 2.84
N GLN A 48 -5.27 -5.11 3.19
CA GLN A 48 -6.05 -6.31 2.88
C GLN A 48 -7.54 -5.95 2.80
N TYR A 49 -8.32 -6.72 2.04
CA TYR A 49 -9.77 -6.54 1.95
C TYR A 49 -10.53 -7.16 3.13
N GLY A 50 -10.06 -8.30 3.64
CA GLY A 50 -10.62 -8.98 4.83
C GLY A 50 -10.43 -8.22 6.15
N SER A 51 -11.19 -8.57 7.18
CA SER A 51 -10.90 -8.12 8.56
C SER A 51 -9.92 -9.08 9.24
N ASN A 52 -9.22 -8.62 10.28
CA ASN A 52 -8.26 -9.44 11.02
C ASN A 52 -8.90 -10.68 11.66
N ASP A 53 -10.19 -10.61 12.00
CA ASP A 53 -10.94 -11.73 12.60
C ASP A 53 -11.73 -12.57 11.57
N SER A 54 -11.49 -12.37 10.27
CA SER A 54 -12.14 -13.13 9.20
C SER A 54 -11.22 -14.20 8.63
N LEU A 55 -11.80 -15.25 8.05
CA LEU A 55 -11.09 -16.20 7.20
C LEU A 55 -11.14 -15.80 5.72
N SER A 56 -11.87 -14.71 5.39
CA SER A 56 -12.15 -14.31 4.02
C SER A 56 -11.31 -13.12 3.59
N TYR A 57 -10.63 -13.25 2.44
CA TYR A 57 -9.89 -12.17 1.78
C TYR A 57 -8.75 -11.58 2.63
N THR A 58 -8.17 -12.38 3.51
CA THR A 58 -7.14 -11.93 4.47
C THR A 58 -5.74 -12.23 3.97
N ALA A 59 -4.75 -11.49 4.46
CA ALA A 59 -3.35 -11.80 4.16
C ALA A 59 -2.97 -13.23 4.55
N GLN A 60 -3.52 -13.75 5.66
CA GLN A 60 -3.23 -15.10 6.15
C GLN A 60 -3.64 -16.21 5.19
N ASN A 61 -4.47 -15.92 4.19
CA ASN A 61 -4.88 -16.90 3.20
C ASN A 61 -3.73 -17.39 2.31
N ILE A 62 -2.57 -16.71 2.27
CA ILE A 62 -1.39 -17.23 1.54
C ILE A 62 -0.67 -18.38 2.26
N VAL A 63 -0.98 -18.63 3.54
CA VAL A 63 -0.26 -19.60 4.38
C VAL A 63 -0.71 -21.02 4.04
N GLY A 64 0.26 -21.92 3.89
CA GLY A 64 0.01 -23.31 3.51
C GLY A 64 0.05 -23.52 1.99
N PRO A 65 -0.51 -24.65 1.50
CA PRO A 65 -0.53 -24.96 0.08
C PRO A 65 -1.55 -24.07 -0.65
N PRO A 66 -1.30 -23.71 -1.93
CA PRO A 66 -2.34 -23.15 -2.79
C PRO A 66 -3.53 -24.12 -2.88
N THR A 67 -4.75 -23.63 -2.73
CA THR A 67 -5.98 -24.46 -2.69
C THR A 67 -6.99 -24.12 -3.77
N VAL A 68 -6.83 -22.98 -4.44
CA VAL A 68 -7.74 -22.47 -5.47
C VAL A 68 -7.16 -22.69 -6.86
N TYR A 69 -5.86 -22.44 -7.07
CA TYR A 69 -5.21 -22.59 -8.36
C TYR A 69 -5.32 -24.05 -8.88
N PRO A 70 -5.58 -24.28 -10.19
CA PRO A 70 -5.61 -23.31 -11.29
C PRO A 70 -6.98 -22.67 -11.54
N GLN A 71 -7.95 -22.82 -10.62
CA GLN A 71 -9.23 -22.13 -10.75
C GLN A 71 -9.01 -20.61 -10.68
N THR A 72 -9.93 -19.89 -11.31
CA THR A 72 -9.89 -18.43 -11.40
C THR A 72 -11.20 -17.82 -10.92
N GLY A 73 -11.11 -16.59 -10.43
CA GLY A 73 -12.25 -15.81 -9.95
C GLY A 73 -12.08 -15.37 -8.50
N ASP A 74 -13.04 -14.56 -8.07
CA ASP A 74 -13.11 -14.04 -6.71
C ASP A 74 -13.36 -15.18 -5.70
N ASN A 75 -12.40 -15.42 -4.81
CA ASN A 75 -12.45 -16.47 -3.82
C ASN A 75 -12.20 -15.93 -2.41
N ALA A 76 -13.08 -16.30 -1.47
CA ALA A 76 -12.93 -15.88 -0.10
C ALA A 76 -11.65 -16.45 0.55
N TYR A 77 -11.12 -17.58 0.08
CA TYR A 77 -9.96 -18.23 0.66
C TYR A 77 -8.62 -17.78 0.06
N SER A 78 -8.60 -16.74 -0.78
CA SER A 78 -7.39 -16.09 -1.30
C SER A 78 -7.13 -14.76 -0.60
N PHE A 79 -5.88 -14.29 -0.65
CA PHE A 79 -5.51 -12.96 -0.18
C PHE A 79 -5.87 -11.91 -1.24
N GLN A 80 -6.76 -10.97 -0.88
CA GLN A 80 -7.18 -9.87 -1.73
C GLN A 80 -6.71 -8.52 -1.18
N LEU A 81 -6.08 -7.71 -2.03
CA LEU A 81 -5.67 -6.33 -1.75
C LEU A 81 -6.80 -5.36 -2.07
N ARG A 82 -6.89 -4.20 -1.39
CA ARG A 82 -7.93 -3.18 -1.66
C ARG A 82 -7.61 -2.29 -2.86
N THR A 83 -6.35 -2.17 -3.23
CA THR A 83 -5.92 -1.22 -4.26
C THR A 83 -6.01 -1.86 -5.64
N TYR A 84 -6.58 -1.13 -6.60
CA TYR A 84 -6.59 -1.47 -8.02
C TYR A 84 -6.91 -0.22 -8.86
N GLY A 85 -6.50 -0.24 -10.12
CA GLY A 85 -6.70 0.86 -11.05
C GLY A 85 -6.10 2.19 -10.57
N GLU A 86 -6.49 3.28 -11.23
CA GLU A 86 -6.02 4.64 -10.90
C GLU A 86 -6.95 5.37 -9.92
N TRP A 87 -8.05 4.74 -9.49
CA TRP A 87 -9.17 5.41 -8.82
C TRP A 87 -8.77 6.09 -7.51
N TRP A 88 -7.82 5.49 -6.79
CA TRP A 88 -7.29 5.97 -5.52
C TRP A 88 -6.40 7.20 -5.66
N GLU A 89 -5.71 7.37 -6.81
CA GLU A 89 -4.84 8.52 -7.10
C GLU A 89 -5.65 9.74 -7.56
N MET A 90 -6.86 9.50 -8.09
CA MET A 90 -7.79 10.54 -8.52
C MET A 90 -8.56 11.20 -7.36
N LEU A 91 -8.41 10.69 -6.13
CA LEU A 91 -9.15 11.20 -4.97
C LEU A 91 -8.59 12.54 -4.48
N PRO A 92 -9.43 13.54 -4.16
CA PRO A 92 -9.03 14.69 -3.35
C PRO A 92 -8.25 14.38 -2.08
N SER A 93 -8.52 13.24 -1.41
CA SER A 93 -7.76 12.76 -0.24
C SER A 93 -6.41 12.16 -0.59
N HIS A 94 -6.15 11.82 -1.85
CA HIS A 94 -4.87 11.24 -2.23
C HIS A 94 -3.74 12.24 -2.01
N LEU A 95 -2.85 11.91 -1.08
CA LEU A 95 -1.66 12.71 -0.85
C LEU A 95 -0.72 12.56 -2.05
N LYS A 96 -0.78 13.50 -2.99
CA LYS A 96 0.09 13.49 -4.19
C LYS A 96 1.56 13.52 -3.77
N SER A 97 2.33 12.54 -4.24
CA SER A 97 3.79 12.60 -4.19
C SER A 97 4.22 13.76 -5.10
N SER A 98 4.53 14.91 -4.49
CA SER A 98 5.10 16.08 -5.18
C SER A 98 6.62 16.07 -5.03
N ALA A 99 7.22 14.88 -4.99
CA ALA A 99 8.66 14.74 -4.85
C ALA A 99 9.35 15.61 -5.91
N ILE A 100 10.16 16.56 -5.45
CA ILE A 100 10.97 17.41 -6.33
C ILE A 100 11.93 16.53 -7.11
N LEU A 101 12.42 15.47 -6.46
CA LEU A 101 13.30 14.49 -7.06
C LEU A 101 12.48 13.49 -7.87
N PRO A 102 12.79 13.30 -9.17
CA PRO A 102 12.13 12.31 -9.98
C PRO A 102 12.51 10.90 -9.52
N CYS A 103 11.68 9.94 -9.93
CA CYS A 103 11.94 8.53 -9.78
C CYS A 103 11.93 7.90 -11.18
N THR A 104 13.07 7.91 -11.87
CA THR A 104 13.14 7.50 -13.29
C THR A 104 13.41 6.01 -13.49
N THR A 105 13.80 5.28 -12.44
CA THR A 105 14.25 3.88 -12.56
C THR A 105 13.51 2.88 -11.67
N LEU A 106 12.64 3.35 -10.76
CA LEU A 106 11.88 2.47 -9.86
C LEU A 106 10.40 2.46 -10.26
N VAL A 107 9.91 1.26 -10.61
CA VAL A 107 8.48 0.96 -10.55
C VAL A 107 8.01 1.23 -9.12
N GLU A 108 7.00 2.07 -8.99
CA GLU A 108 6.43 2.43 -7.70
C GLU A 108 5.60 1.27 -7.16
N SER A 109 6.07 0.65 -6.09
CA SER A 109 5.30 -0.33 -5.33
C SER A 109 4.19 0.38 -4.55
N GLN A 110 2.95 -0.08 -4.70
CA GLN A 110 1.77 0.49 -4.05
C GLN A 110 1.40 -0.28 -2.78
N ASP A 111 1.58 -1.60 -2.79
CA ASP A 111 1.30 -2.48 -1.66
C ASP A 111 2.38 -3.55 -1.48
N PHE A 112 2.40 -4.22 -0.32
CA PHE A 112 3.32 -5.32 -0.03
C PHE A 112 2.71 -6.35 0.92
N ILE A 113 3.33 -7.54 0.93
CA ILE A 113 3.17 -8.55 1.98
C ILE A 113 4.54 -9.13 2.36
N GLU A 114 4.77 -9.28 3.67
CA GLU A 114 5.94 -9.91 4.28
C GLU A 114 5.53 -11.23 4.92
N PHE A 115 6.32 -12.29 4.71
CA PHE A 115 5.99 -13.62 5.19
C PHE A 115 7.24 -14.46 5.46
N HIS A 116 7.09 -15.41 6.37
CA HIS A 116 8.03 -16.51 6.55
C HIS A 116 7.62 -17.73 5.73
N VAL A 117 8.61 -18.52 5.31
CA VAL A 117 8.41 -19.91 4.86
C VAL A 117 8.86 -20.89 5.95
N GLU A 118 8.45 -22.15 5.83
CA GLU A 118 8.58 -23.17 6.91
C GLU A 118 10.01 -23.37 7.46
N ARG A 119 11.06 -23.02 6.72
CA ARG A 119 12.45 -23.03 7.20
C ARG A 119 13.40 -22.25 6.30
N ARG A 120 14.59 -21.96 6.82
CA ARG A 120 15.67 -21.30 6.07
C ARG A 120 16.26 -22.20 5.00
N VAL A 121 16.37 -21.67 3.78
CA VAL A 121 17.01 -22.31 2.63
C VAL A 121 17.75 -21.27 1.80
N VAL A 122 18.66 -21.72 0.93
CA VAL A 122 19.12 -20.85 -0.15
C VAL A 122 18.05 -20.88 -1.24
N PRO A 123 17.34 -19.76 -1.51
CA PRO A 123 16.24 -19.75 -2.47
C PRO A 123 16.75 -20.02 -3.89
N LEU A 124 16.01 -20.84 -4.64
CA LEU A 124 16.34 -21.22 -6.02
C LEU A 124 15.22 -20.83 -7.00
N LEU A 125 13.96 -21.04 -6.63
CA LEU A 125 12.79 -20.71 -7.45
C LEU A 125 11.64 -20.33 -6.52
N LEU A 126 11.00 -19.20 -6.77
CA LEU A 126 9.75 -18.81 -6.13
C LEU A 126 8.62 -18.88 -7.15
N ARG A 127 7.52 -19.54 -6.78
CA ARG A 127 6.25 -19.52 -7.53
C ARG A 127 5.17 -18.88 -6.68
N VAL A 128 4.40 -17.96 -7.26
CA VAL A 128 3.24 -17.31 -6.63
C VAL A 128 2.04 -17.57 -7.52
N TYR A 129 0.96 -18.06 -6.91
CA TYR A 129 -0.25 -18.47 -7.63
C TYR A 129 -1.31 -17.38 -7.54
N GLU A 130 -1.43 -16.62 -8.62
CA GLU A 130 -2.39 -15.53 -8.80
C GLU A 130 -3.67 -16.11 -9.42
N VAL A 131 -4.83 -15.96 -8.76
CA VAL A 131 -6.07 -16.61 -9.17
C VAL A 131 -7.13 -15.64 -9.70
N TYR A 132 -6.96 -14.34 -9.48
CA TYR A 132 -7.87 -13.33 -9.99
C TYR A 132 -7.11 -12.03 -10.29
N ASN A 133 -7.30 -11.47 -11.49
CA ASN A 133 -6.60 -10.28 -12.00
C ASN A 133 -5.07 -10.33 -11.74
N PRO A 134 -4.34 -11.29 -12.34
CA PRO A 134 -2.91 -11.47 -12.12
C PRO A 134 -2.05 -10.37 -12.77
N GLY A 135 -0.77 -10.34 -12.42
CA GLY A 135 0.24 -9.47 -13.04
C GLY A 135 0.68 -8.28 -12.17
N ALA A 136 0.26 -8.29 -10.90
CA ALA A 136 0.50 -7.19 -9.97
C ALA A 136 1.93 -7.17 -9.38
N ILE A 137 2.62 -8.31 -9.35
CA ILE A 137 3.91 -8.47 -8.64
C ILE A 137 5.03 -7.76 -9.42
N VAL A 138 5.71 -6.82 -8.75
CA VAL A 138 6.78 -6.00 -9.36
C VAL A 138 8.13 -6.09 -8.64
N LYS A 139 8.15 -6.64 -7.42
CA LYS A 139 9.40 -6.87 -6.69
C LYS A 139 9.29 -8.04 -5.73
N VAL A 140 10.38 -8.81 -5.65
CA VAL A 140 10.59 -9.88 -4.67
C VAL A 140 11.88 -9.61 -3.91
N LEU A 141 11.83 -9.63 -2.58
CA LEU A 141 13.00 -9.51 -1.72
C LEU A 141 13.07 -10.64 -0.71
N CYS A 142 14.28 -10.92 -0.24
CA CYS A 142 14.52 -11.75 0.94
C CYS A 142 15.41 -11.03 1.96
N TYR A 143 15.32 -11.44 3.21
CA TYR A 143 16.11 -10.86 4.28
C TYR A 143 17.41 -11.65 4.50
N CYS A 144 18.54 -10.96 4.50
CA CYS A 144 19.85 -11.50 4.85
C CYS A 144 20.12 -11.24 6.34
N TYR A 145 20.07 -12.29 7.15
CA TYR A 145 20.31 -12.19 8.60
C TYR A 145 21.74 -11.78 8.94
N ASP A 146 22.74 -12.21 8.16
CA ASP A 146 24.15 -11.89 8.42
C ASP A 146 24.48 -10.41 8.25
N THR A 147 23.77 -9.74 7.33
CA THR A 147 23.99 -8.32 7.04
C THR A 147 22.88 -7.42 7.55
N GLU A 148 21.83 -8.00 8.13
CA GLU A 148 20.61 -7.35 8.60
C GLU A 148 19.94 -6.49 7.52
N LYS A 149 19.90 -7.01 6.29
CA LYS A 149 19.45 -6.26 5.11
C LYS A 149 18.54 -7.05 4.21
N TRP A 150 17.59 -6.34 3.62
CA TRP A 150 16.79 -6.81 2.52
C TRP A 150 17.62 -6.84 1.22
N VAL A 151 17.53 -7.95 0.50
CA VAL A 151 18.18 -8.19 -0.78
C VAL A 151 17.10 -8.39 -1.83
N VAL A 152 17.17 -7.61 -2.91
CA VAL A 152 16.24 -7.75 -4.04
C VAL A 152 16.61 -9.01 -4.81
N MET A 153 15.69 -9.97 -4.85
CA MET A 153 15.82 -11.21 -5.64
C MET A 153 15.39 -10.98 -7.08
N TRP A 154 14.33 -10.19 -7.26
CA TRP A 154 13.77 -9.89 -8.57
C TRP A 154 13.04 -8.55 -8.56
N LYS A 155 13.04 -7.89 -9.71
CA LYS A 155 12.25 -6.69 -9.98
C LYS A 155 11.85 -6.71 -11.45
N GLY A 156 10.62 -6.34 -11.74
CA GLY A 156 10.10 -6.24 -13.11
C GLY A 156 9.02 -5.18 -13.24
N GLU A 157 8.59 -4.96 -14.48
CA GLU A 157 7.46 -4.10 -14.79
C GLU A 157 6.13 -4.83 -14.48
N PRO A 158 5.05 -4.08 -14.17
CA PRO A 158 3.72 -4.68 -14.04
C PRO A 158 3.28 -5.38 -15.33
N GLN A 159 2.58 -6.51 -15.21
CA GLN A 159 2.25 -7.37 -16.36
C GLN A 159 0.75 -7.29 -16.68
N VAL A 160 0.40 -6.88 -17.89
CA VAL A 160 -1.00 -6.93 -18.35
C VAL A 160 -1.32 -8.35 -18.79
N LEU A 161 -1.98 -9.10 -17.92
CA LEU A 161 -2.40 -10.49 -18.17
C LEU A 161 -3.92 -10.59 -18.32
N PRO A 162 -4.46 -11.65 -18.96
CA PRO A 162 -5.89 -11.87 -19.04
C PRO A 162 -6.51 -11.99 -17.64
N PRO A 163 -7.52 -11.17 -17.28
CA PRO A 163 -8.09 -11.16 -15.93
C PRO A 163 -8.92 -12.41 -15.58
N GLU A 164 -9.34 -13.16 -16.60
CA GLU A 164 -10.16 -14.37 -16.54
C GLU A 164 -9.31 -15.66 -16.44
N GLU A 165 -7.99 -15.53 -16.35
CA GLU A 165 -7.06 -16.67 -16.27
C GLU A 165 -6.28 -16.61 -14.96
N SER A 166 -6.03 -17.78 -14.36
CA SER A 166 -5.07 -17.91 -13.28
C SER A 166 -3.65 -17.88 -13.85
N HIS A 167 -2.70 -17.40 -13.06
CA HIS A 167 -1.31 -17.25 -13.47
C HIS A 167 -0.38 -17.71 -12.37
N CYS A 168 0.67 -18.43 -12.76
CA CYS A 168 1.74 -18.83 -11.85
C CYS A 168 2.99 -17.97 -12.09
N PHE A 169 3.06 -16.84 -11.41
CA PHE A 169 4.24 -15.98 -11.42
C PHE A 169 5.45 -16.76 -10.89
N SER A 170 6.54 -16.82 -11.66
CA SER A 170 7.71 -17.65 -11.35
C SER A 170 9.01 -16.84 -11.47
N VAL A 171 9.87 -16.94 -10.46
CA VAL A 171 11.17 -16.25 -10.40
C VAL A 171 12.26 -17.26 -10.07
N GLU A 172 13.16 -17.50 -11.02
CA GLU A 172 14.44 -18.16 -10.77
C GLU A 172 15.38 -17.19 -10.04
N VAL A 173 15.99 -17.68 -8.97
CA VAL A 173 16.78 -16.85 -8.05
C VAL A 173 18.25 -17.04 -8.32
N GLU A 174 18.92 -15.97 -8.75
CA GLU A 174 20.36 -15.96 -8.97
C GLU A 174 21.09 -15.07 -7.96
N GLY A 175 22.29 -15.49 -7.55
CA GLY A 175 23.19 -14.63 -6.76
C GLY A 175 22.87 -14.55 -5.25
N ILE A 176 21.91 -15.31 -4.75
CA ILE A 176 21.70 -15.51 -3.32
C ILE A 176 22.46 -16.77 -2.88
N ASP A 177 23.40 -16.63 -1.94
CA ASP A 177 24.26 -17.71 -1.46
C ASP A 177 24.15 -17.96 0.06
N PHE A 178 23.27 -17.24 0.74
CA PHE A 178 22.94 -17.39 2.16
C PHE A 178 21.56 -18.02 2.35
N MET A 179 21.31 -18.58 3.53
CA MET A 179 19.99 -19.14 3.86
C MET A 179 19.06 -18.10 4.46
N THR A 180 17.80 -18.12 4.03
CA THR A 180 16.75 -17.25 4.56
C THR A 180 15.38 -17.90 4.47
N ASP A 181 14.50 -17.47 5.36
CA ASP A 181 13.11 -17.87 5.45
C ASP A 181 12.16 -16.68 5.33
N PHE A 182 12.67 -15.45 5.26
CA PHE A 182 11.86 -14.24 5.37
C PHE A 182 11.88 -13.44 4.07
N TYR A 183 10.69 -13.23 3.51
CA TYR A 183 10.49 -12.73 2.16
C TYR A 183 9.46 -11.60 2.12
N ARG A 184 9.53 -10.81 1.06
CA ARG A 184 8.57 -9.75 0.76
C ARG A 184 8.20 -9.74 -0.72
N LEU A 185 6.91 -9.67 -1.00
CA LEU A 185 6.35 -9.38 -2.32
C LEU A 185 5.83 -7.94 -2.34
N GLU A 186 6.10 -7.22 -3.42
CA GLU A 186 5.56 -5.88 -3.66
C GLU A 186 4.72 -5.86 -4.93
N PHE A 187 3.66 -5.06 -4.89
CA PHE A 187 2.63 -5.02 -5.91
C PHE A 187 2.42 -3.62 -6.49
N HIS A 188 2.09 -3.57 -7.78
CA HIS A 188 1.66 -2.39 -8.51
C HIS A 188 0.33 -2.68 -9.21
N HIS A 189 -0.76 -2.10 -8.72
CA HIS A 189 -2.13 -2.44 -9.09
C HIS A 189 -2.76 -1.48 -10.10
N LYS A 190 -2.08 -0.38 -10.45
CA LYS A 190 -2.63 0.69 -11.29
C LYS A 190 -3.17 0.23 -12.64
N HIS A 191 -2.52 -0.76 -13.23
CA HIS A 191 -2.87 -1.32 -14.54
C HIS A 191 -3.98 -2.38 -14.47
N LEU A 192 -4.33 -2.85 -13.27
CA LEU A 192 -5.33 -3.90 -13.10
C LEU A 192 -6.73 -3.34 -13.27
N ASP A 193 -7.58 -4.10 -13.95
CA ASP A 193 -8.99 -3.75 -14.08
C ASP A 193 -9.71 -3.86 -12.73
N TYR A 194 -9.42 -4.90 -11.95
CA TYR A 194 -10.09 -5.18 -10.67
C TYR A 194 -9.11 -5.74 -9.62
N PHE A 195 -9.60 -6.13 -8.44
CA PHE A 195 -8.76 -6.62 -7.33
C PHE A 195 -7.92 -7.84 -7.74
N CYS A 196 -6.64 -7.82 -7.40
CA CYS A 196 -5.76 -8.98 -7.51
C CYS A 196 -5.97 -9.92 -6.32
N GLU A 197 -5.95 -11.23 -6.57
CA GLU A 197 -6.00 -12.26 -5.55
C GLU A 197 -4.87 -13.29 -5.67
N ILE A 198 -4.24 -13.57 -4.52
CA ILE A 198 -3.18 -14.55 -4.36
C ILE A 198 -3.70 -15.73 -3.56
N ASP A 199 -3.61 -16.94 -4.11
CA ASP A 199 -4.02 -18.18 -3.43
C ASP A 199 -2.90 -18.70 -2.51
N GLY A 200 -1.66 -18.66 -2.98
CA GLY A 200 -0.52 -19.12 -2.17
C GLY A 200 0.79 -19.02 -2.93
N LEU A 201 1.84 -19.55 -2.33
CA LEU A 201 3.18 -19.56 -2.90
C LEU A 201 3.96 -20.81 -2.54
N ILE A 202 4.94 -21.14 -3.38
CA ILE A 202 5.88 -22.23 -3.15
C ILE A 202 7.28 -21.77 -3.48
N LEU A 203 8.17 -21.97 -2.50
CA LEU A 203 9.59 -21.70 -2.62
C LEU A 203 10.35 -23.02 -2.72
N TYR A 204 11.11 -23.19 -3.78
CA TYR A 204 12.12 -24.23 -3.88
C TYR A 204 13.46 -23.67 -3.41
N GLY A 205 14.13 -24.39 -2.51
CA GLY A 205 15.41 -23.96 -1.98
C GLY A 205 16.35 -25.11 -1.67
N GLU A 206 17.65 -24.80 -1.70
CA GLU A 206 18.70 -25.71 -1.30
C GLU A 206 18.83 -25.71 0.23
N CYS A 207 18.66 -26.89 0.82
CA CYS A 207 19.00 -27.13 2.22
C CYS A 207 20.47 -27.53 2.28
N ARG A 208 21.33 -26.68 2.87
CA ARG A 208 22.67 -27.12 3.23
C ARG A 208 22.55 -27.76 4.61
N PHE A 209 22.78 -29.07 4.70
CA PHE A 209 22.94 -29.69 6.01
C PHE A 209 24.01 -28.91 6.77
N CYS A 210 23.66 -28.44 7.96
CA CYS A 210 24.59 -27.80 8.88
C CYS A 210 25.60 -28.84 9.41
N ASN A 211 26.51 -29.30 8.54
CA ASN A 211 27.84 -29.61 9.00
C ASN A 211 28.49 -28.27 9.31
N TYR A 212 28.31 -27.82 10.55
CA TYR A 212 28.97 -26.67 11.12
C TYR A 212 30.49 -26.90 11.02
N PHE A 213 31.10 -26.47 9.92
CA PHE A 213 32.55 -26.35 9.80
C PHE A 213 32.89 -24.89 10.11
N PRO A 214 33.37 -24.57 11.33
CA PRO A 214 33.91 -23.25 11.59
C PRO A 214 35.20 -23.12 10.79
N GLY A 215 35.20 -22.31 9.73
CA GLY A 215 36.44 -22.01 9.01
C GLY A 215 36.37 -21.64 7.53
N TYR A 216 35.19 -21.60 6.90
CA TYR A 216 35.13 -21.06 5.54
C TYR A 216 35.03 -19.54 5.55
N ASN A 217 36.20 -18.90 5.39
CA ASN A 217 36.28 -17.51 5.00
C ASN A 217 35.48 -17.31 3.71
N LEU A 218 34.46 -16.45 3.78
CA LEU A 218 33.73 -15.95 2.61
C LEU A 218 34.75 -15.49 1.55
N PRO A 219 34.62 -15.92 0.28
CA PRO A 219 35.30 -15.23 -0.79
C PRO A 219 34.80 -13.78 -0.77
N LYS A 220 35.72 -12.82 -0.65
CA LYS A 220 35.39 -11.40 -0.87
C LYS A 220 34.67 -11.32 -2.22
N SER A 221 33.40 -10.96 -2.19
CA SER A 221 32.59 -10.85 -3.40
C SER A 221 33.32 -9.95 -4.39
N SER A 222 33.54 -10.50 -5.58
CA SER A 222 34.05 -9.77 -6.72
C SER A 222 33.05 -8.66 -7.05
N LYS A 223 33.58 -7.44 -7.15
CA LYS A 223 32.96 -6.19 -7.60
C LYS A 223 31.54 -6.34 -8.21
N LYS A 224 30.52 -6.23 -7.37
CA LYS A 224 29.26 -5.57 -7.72
C LYS A 224 29.17 -4.34 -6.84
N GLU A 225 29.28 -3.16 -7.44
CA GLU A 225 29.08 -1.89 -6.75
C GLU A 225 27.70 -1.89 -6.11
N SER A 226 27.67 -2.00 -4.78
CA SER A 226 26.44 -2.11 -4.03
C SER A 226 25.77 -0.74 -3.94
N ILE A 227 24.52 -0.68 -4.38
CA ILE A 227 23.59 0.46 -4.33
C ILE A 227 23.58 1.15 -2.95
N GLN A 228 23.76 0.39 -1.87
CA GLN A 228 23.84 0.91 -0.50
C GLN A 228 25.00 1.88 -0.27
N LYS A 229 26.15 1.71 -0.95
CA LYS A 229 27.27 2.66 -0.89
C LYS A 229 26.84 4.06 -1.32
N CYS A 230 25.79 4.20 -2.12
CA CYS A 230 25.28 5.50 -2.56
C CYS A 230 24.72 6.30 -1.36
N LEU A 231 23.88 5.67 -0.53
CA LEU A 231 23.21 6.34 0.60
C LEU A 231 24.05 6.39 1.89
N THR A 232 24.95 5.43 2.16
CA THR A 232 25.57 5.30 3.51
C THR A 232 27.04 5.74 3.63
N ASN A 233 27.76 6.02 2.53
CA ASN A 233 29.17 6.42 2.62
C ASN A 233 29.34 7.95 2.73
N SER A 234 29.24 8.48 3.95
CA SER A 234 29.69 9.83 4.31
C SER A 234 30.89 9.84 5.27
N GLY A 235 31.56 8.70 5.49
CA GLY A 235 32.68 8.57 6.43
C GLY A 235 34.09 8.64 5.84
N GLN A 236 34.27 8.54 4.52
CA GLN A 236 35.57 8.80 3.92
C GLN A 236 35.68 10.29 3.61
N LYS A 237 36.57 11.00 4.33
CA LYS A 237 37.18 12.21 3.78
C LYS A 237 37.73 11.84 2.41
N THR A 238 37.03 12.17 1.34
CA THR A 238 37.63 12.23 0.02
C THR A 238 38.69 13.32 0.11
N VAL A 239 39.93 12.90 0.37
CA VAL A 239 41.09 13.79 0.28
C VAL A 239 41.25 14.07 -1.20
N PHE A 240 40.58 15.11 -1.66
CA PHE A 240 40.88 15.71 -2.95
C PHE A 240 42.26 16.33 -2.80
N THR A 241 43.27 15.71 -3.41
CA THR A 241 44.59 16.30 -3.56
C THR A 241 44.44 17.61 -4.33
N ASP A 242 44.90 18.72 -3.74
CA ASP A 242 44.93 20.02 -4.41
C ASP A 242 45.97 19.99 -5.53
N GLU A 243 45.64 19.35 -6.65
CA GLU A 243 46.33 19.61 -7.91
C GLU A 243 45.68 20.83 -8.56
N THR A 244 46.45 21.91 -8.56
CA THR A 244 46.23 23.15 -9.28
C THR A 244 46.15 22.87 -10.77
N SER A 245 44.94 22.60 -11.28
CA SER A 245 44.63 22.74 -12.70
C SER A 245 43.60 23.86 -12.87
N GLN A 246 44.01 24.91 -13.58
CA GLN A 246 43.19 26.05 -14.00
C GLN A 246 42.17 25.64 -15.08
N ASN A 247 41.42 24.56 -14.86
CA ASN A 247 40.27 24.22 -15.70
C ASN A 247 39.02 24.41 -14.85
N SER A 248 38.59 25.67 -14.69
CA SER A 248 37.28 25.98 -14.15
C SER A 248 36.24 25.20 -14.94
N THR A 249 35.53 24.28 -14.30
CA THR A 249 34.49 23.54 -14.99
C THR A 249 33.36 24.51 -15.34
N CYS A 250 32.70 24.34 -16.48
CA CYS A 250 31.63 25.25 -16.94
C CYS A 250 30.46 25.38 -15.92
N LEU A 251 30.31 24.42 -15.01
CA LEU A 251 29.26 24.40 -14.00
C LEU A 251 29.49 25.39 -12.85
N ASP A 252 30.74 25.77 -12.57
CA ASP A 252 31.09 26.73 -11.51
C ASP A 252 30.65 28.16 -11.82
N VAL A 253 30.39 28.42 -13.10
CA VAL A 253 29.97 29.73 -13.62
C VAL A 253 28.44 29.87 -13.59
N LEU A 254 27.71 28.77 -13.44
CA LEU A 254 26.25 28.81 -13.41
C LEU A 254 25.74 29.35 -12.06
N PRO A 255 24.68 30.19 -12.06
CA PRO A 255 23.98 30.55 -10.83
C PRO A 255 23.48 29.31 -10.08
N SER A 256 23.44 29.38 -8.75
CA SER A 256 22.99 28.29 -7.88
C SER A 256 21.61 27.75 -8.27
N GLU A 257 20.71 28.63 -8.66
CA GLU A 257 19.34 28.33 -9.08
C GLU A 257 19.32 27.47 -10.34
N VAL A 258 20.24 27.73 -11.28
CA VAL A 258 20.36 26.95 -12.51
C VAL A 258 20.95 25.58 -12.20
N THR A 259 21.99 25.51 -11.35
CA THR A 259 22.56 24.23 -10.93
C THR A 259 21.55 23.37 -10.17
N SER A 260 20.79 23.95 -9.24
CA SER A 260 19.77 23.23 -8.48
C SER A 260 18.61 22.82 -9.38
N PHE A 261 18.25 23.62 -10.39
CA PHE A 261 17.28 23.21 -11.40
C PHE A 261 17.77 22.01 -12.22
N ILE A 262 19.01 22.03 -12.72
CA ILE A 262 19.60 20.90 -13.47
C ILE A 262 19.62 19.63 -12.60
N PHE A 263 20.08 19.75 -11.36
CA PHE A 263 20.19 18.61 -10.45
C PHE A 263 18.84 18.14 -9.90
N SER A 264 17.79 18.97 -9.98
CA SER A 264 16.43 18.54 -9.63
C SER A 264 15.89 17.45 -10.56
N PHE A 265 16.49 17.24 -11.73
CA PHE A 265 16.16 16.12 -12.63
C PHE A 265 16.83 14.79 -12.25
N LEU A 266 17.66 14.76 -11.20
CA LEU A 266 18.31 13.54 -10.73
C LEU A 266 17.52 12.92 -9.58
N ASP A 267 17.39 11.59 -9.59
CA ASP A 267 16.84 10.88 -8.44
C ASP A 267 17.78 10.94 -7.22
N LEU A 268 17.26 10.57 -6.05
CA LEU A 268 18.02 10.65 -4.78
C LEU A 268 19.34 9.86 -4.85
N GLN A 269 19.32 8.70 -5.50
CA GLN A 269 20.50 7.85 -5.62
C GLN A 269 21.54 8.49 -6.53
N SER A 270 21.12 9.06 -7.66
CA SER A 270 21.96 9.77 -8.62
C SER A 270 22.57 11.01 -7.99
N LEU A 271 21.82 11.77 -7.18
CA LEU A 271 22.36 12.88 -6.40
C LEU A 271 23.45 12.42 -5.42
N CYS A 272 23.21 11.32 -4.70
CA CYS A 272 24.18 10.73 -3.77
C CYS A 272 25.44 10.18 -4.45
N SER A 273 25.32 9.72 -5.70
CA SER A 273 26.46 9.29 -6.52
C SER A 273 27.22 10.49 -7.07
N ALA A 274 26.51 11.46 -7.64
CA ALA A 274 27.02 12.71 -8.17
C ALA A 274 27.84 13.48 -7.12
N SER A 275 27.36 13.52 -5.86
CA SER A 275 28.04 14.21 -4.76
C SER A 275 29.42 13.65 -4.40
N LYS A 276 29.81 12.49 -4.95
CA LYS A 276 31.10 11.83 -4.69
C LYS A 276 32.12 12.07 -5.80
N THR A 277 31.72 12.72 -6.89
CA THR A 277 32.56 12.86 -8.08
C THR A 277 33.48 14.09 -8.02
N SER A 278 33.03 15.20 -7.43
CA SER A 278 33.81 16.43 -7.28
C SER A 278 33.33 17.29 -6.10
N LYS A 279 34.17 18.22 -5.62
CA LYS A 279 33.79 19.20 -4.57
C LYS A 279 32.60 20.06 -5.01
N ILE A 280 32.50 20.37 -6.30
CA ILE A 280 31.44 21.20 -6.88
C ILE A 280 30.11 20.46 -6.88
N PHE A 281 30.11 19.21 -7.35
CA PHE A 281 28.91 18.37 -7.33
C PHE A 281 28.49 18.07 -5.90
N GLN A 282 29.46 17.87 -4.99
CA GLN A 282 29.15 17.73 -3.58
C GLN A 282 28.42 18.97 -3.05
N LYS A 283 28.92 20.18 -3.33
CA LYS A 283 28.29 21.43 -2.92
C LYS A 283 26.86 21.56 -3.47
N ILE A 284 26.65 21.29 -4.76
CA ILE A 284 25.34 21.38 -5.42
C ILE A 284 24.37 20.33 -4.85
N CYS A 285 24.78 19.07 -4.78
CA CYS A 285 23.95 17.98 -4.25
C CYS A 285 23.60 18.13 -2.76
N TYR A 286 24.27 19.00 -2.02
CA TYR A 286 23.97 19.30 -0.62
C TYR A 286 23.04 20.51 -0.46
N ASP A 287 22.61 21.14 -1.55
CA ASP A 287 21.61 22.21 -1.50
C ASP A 287 20.27 21.70 -0.93
N PRO A 288 19.80 22.23 0.20
CA PRO A 288 18.53 21.83 0.80
C PRO A 288 17.30 22.10 -0.06
N ALA A 289 17.40 22.98 -1.06
CA ALA A 289 16.30 23.24 -2.00
C ALA A 289 15.90 21.99 -2.81
N LEU A 290 16.83 21.06 -3.03
CA LEU A 290 16.58 19.79 -3.73
C LEU A 290 15.75 18.80 -2.90
N TYR A 291 15.71 18.97 -1.57
CA TYR A 291 15.15 17.99 -0.62
C TYR A 291 13.95 18.52 0.17
N ARG A 292 13.26 19.55 -0.33
CA ARG A 292 12.04 20.05 0.36
C ARG A 292 10.96 18.99 0.43
N ASP A 293 10.83 18.18 -0.62
CA ASP A 293 9.87 17.08 -0.70
C ASP A 293 10.65 15.79 -0.94
N LEU A 294 10.80 14.98 0.10
CA LEU A 294 11.61 13.77 0.09
C LEU A 294 10.75 12.51 0.28
N ASN A 295 10.81 11.61 -0.71
CA ASN A 295 10.16 10.31 -0.66
C ASN A 295 11.19 9.19 -0.51
N LEU A 296 11.30 8.64 0.70
CA LEU A 296 12.19 7.54 1.06
C LEU A 296 11.51 6.16 0.99
N GLN A 297 10.18 6.10 0.88
CA GLN A 297 9.45 4.83 0.73
C GLN A 297 9.96 4.01 -0.45
N LEU A 298 10.31 4.65 -1.57
CA LEU A 298 10.86 3.99 -2.76
C LEU A 298 12.18 3.23 -2.48
N TYR A 299 12.90 3.68 -1.44
CA TYR A 299 14.18 3.15 -1.00
C TYR A 299 14.09 2.45 0.35
N TRP A 300 12.89 2.12 0.85
CA TRP A 300 12.65 1.69 2.23
C TRP A 300 13.63 0.61 2.73
N TYR A 301 13.96 -0.36 1.87
CA TYR A 301 14.84 -1.48 2.15
C TYR A 301 16.33 -1.09 2.30
N LEU A 302 16.70 0.12 1.88
CA LEU A 302 18.02 0.72 2.00
C LEU A 302 18.12 1.72 3.15
N VAL A 303 16.98 2.19 3.68
CA VAL A 303 16.93 3.25 4.69
C VAL A 303 17.14 2.64 6.07
N ASP A 304 18.25 3.02 6.70
CA ASP A 304 18.57 2.76 8.10
C ASP A 304 19.02 4.06 8.78
N VAL A 305 19.34 3.98 10.08
CA VAL A 305 19.86 5.13 10.85
C VAL A 305 21.07 5.78 10.15
N ASN A 306 21.97 5.02 9.54
CA ASN A 306 23.15 5.59 8.89
C ASN A 306 22.80 6.33 7.59
N ALA A 307 21.85 5.79 6.81
CA ALA A 307 21.33 6.47 5.63
C ALA A 307 20.61 7.77 5.99
N LEU A 308 19.84 7.80 7.09
CA LEU A 308 19.21 9.03 7.56
C LEU A 308 20.24 10.05 8.05
N LYS A 309 21.24 9.62 8.83
CA LYS A 309 22.35 10.48 9.29
C LYS A 309 23.11 11.12 8.13
N SER A 310 23.35 10.38 7.05
CA SER A 310 24.08 10.90 5.88
C SER A 310 23.28 11.94 5.09
N LEU A 311 21.94 11.81 5.07
CA LEU A 311 21.03 12.74 4.42
C LEU A 311 20.77 13.98 5.27
N GLN A 312 20.76 13.85 6.59
CA GLN A 312 20.43 14.88 7.58
C GLN A 312 20.99 16.29 7.28
N PRO A 313 22.26 16.47 6.85
CA PRO A 313 22.81 17.79 6.55
C PRO A 313 22.13 18.52 5.39
N ARG A 314 21.40 17.79 4.54
CA ARG A 314 20.73 18.29 3.33
C ARG A 314 19.27 18.67 3.56
N LEU A 315 18.72 18.37 4.75
CA LEU A 315 17.27 18.40 4.98
C LEU A 315 16.82 19.61 5.81
N SER A 316 17.57 20.71 5.84
CA SER A 316 17.22 21.90 6.64
C SER A 316 15.99 22.65 6.14
N LEU A 317 15.61 22.46 4.87
CA LEU A 317 14.40 23.04 4.26
C LEU A 317 13.29 22.00 4.01
N LEU A 318 13.36 20.83 4.66
CA LEU A 318 12.39 19.75 4.50
C LEU A 318 10.97 20.21 4.87
N ARG A 319 10.01 19.94 3.98
CA ARG A 319 8.58 20.27 4.11
C ARG A 319 7.68 19.05 3.99
N LYS A 320 8.06 18.07 3.18
CA LYS A 320 7.33 16.80 3.06
C LYS A 320 8.29 15.64 3.19
N LEU A 321 7.98 14.73 4.10
CA LEU A 321 8.74 13.50 4.30
C LEU A 321 7.80 12.31 4.19
N ASN A 322 8.07 11.45 3.22
CA ASN A 322 7.50 10.11 3.19
C ASN A 322 8.60 9.11 3.56
N ILE A 323 8.48 8.48 4.72
CA ILE A 323 9.39 7.42 5.20
C ILE A 323 8.60 6.12 5.46
N SER A 324 7.42 5.99 4.85
CA SER A 324 6.60 4.78 4.90
C SER A 324 7.42 3.53 4.56
N TRP A 325 7.09 2.42 5.23
CA TRP A 325 7.70 1.10 5.10
C TRP A 325 9.16 1.00 5.57
N CYS A 326 9.77 2.11 6.02
CA CYS A 326 11.13 2.09 6.52
C CYS A 326 11.17 1.62 7.98
N GLY A 327 12.36 1.17 8.41
CA GLY A 327 12.65 0.90 9.82
C GLY A 327 12.22 -0.47 10.34
N GLY A 328 11.64 -1.31 9.47
CA GLY A 328 11.43 -2.74 9.77
C GLY A 328 12.71 -3.42 10.28
N GLN A 329 12.54 -4.45 11.11
CA GLN A 329 13.64 -5.21 11.73
C GLN A 329 14.61 -4.33 12.55
N GLY A 330 14.15 -3.19 13.08
CA GLY A 330 14.95 -2.31 13.95
C GLY A 330 15.96 -1.43 13.21
N ARG A 331 15.87 -1.33 11.88
CA ARG A 331 16.81 -0.54 11.06
C ARG A 331 16.72 0.97 11.29
N ILE A 332 15.59 1.43 11.82
CA ILE A 332 15.42 2.78 12.38
C ILE A 332 14.97 2.60 13.82
N THR A 333 15.69 3.21 14.75
CA THR A 333 15.28 3.23 16.15
C THR A 333 14.38 4.42 16.44
N THR A 334 13.43 4.25 17.35
CA THR A 334 12.58 5.32 17.88
C THR A 334 13.41 6.52 18.35
N SER A 335 14.47 6.26 19.13
CA SER A 335 15.33 7.30 19.68
C SER A 335 15.97 8.17 18.60
N TYR A 336 16.47 7.55 17.54
CA TYR A 336 17.11 8.29 16.45
C TYR A 336 16.07 9.03 15.59
N PHE A 337 14.88 8.45 15.38
CA PHE A 337 13.82 9.15 14.68
C PHE A 337 13.37 10.42 15.41
N ILE A 338 13.30 10.38 16.75
CA ILE A 338 13.00 11.58 17.56
C ILE A 338 14.08 12.65 17.40
N GLU A 339 15.37 12.27 17.47
CA GLU A 339 16.50 13.19 17.21
C GLU A 339 16.41 13.81 15.80
N PHE A 340 16.08 13.00 14.81
CA PHE A 340 15.90 13.45 13.43
C PHE A 340 14.76 14.47 13.30
N LEU A 341 13.62 14.24 13.96
CA LEU A 341 12.50 15.19 13.97
C LEU A 341 12.90 16.54 14.58
N GLU A 342 13.62 16.51 15.69
CA GLU A 342 14.08 17.72 16.40
C GLU A 342 14.95 18.62 15.51
N VAL A 343 15.85 18.02 14.74
CA VAL A 343 16.83 18.75 13.92
C VAL A 343 16.25 19.21 12.58
N ASN A 344 15.42 18.39 11.92
CA ASN A 344 15.12 18.58 10.49
C ASN A 344 13.66 18.95 10.18
N CYS A 345 12.74 18.83 11.13
CA CYS A 345 11.30 18.82 10.81
C CYS A 345 10.52 20.07 11.30
N GLN A 346 11.21 21.16 11.66
CA GLN A 346 10.56 22.41 12.12
C GLN A 346 9.65 23.06 11.06
N ASN A 347 9.96 22.85 9.78
CA ASN A 347 9.17 23.35 8.64
C ASN A 347 8.26 22.27 8.02
N LEU A 348 8.16 21.10 8.64
CA LEU A 348 7.44 19.97 8.08
C LEU A 348 5.94 20.24 8.04
N THR A 349 5.35 19.99 6.87
CA THR A 349 3.93 20.16 6.58
C THR A 349 3.24 18.84 6.26
N SER A 350 3.99 17.83 5.81
CA SER A 350 3.49 16.50 5.48
C SER A 350 4.45 15.44 6.00
N LEU A 351 3.93 14.49 6.78
CA LEU A 351 4.67 13.36 7.32
C LEU A 351 3.91 12.06 7.05
N ARG A 352 4.53 11.13 6.31
CA ARG A 352 3.97 9.80 6.07
C ARG A 352 4.85 8.73 6.67
N LEU A 353 4.21 7.89 7.48
CA LEU A 353 4.80 6.87 8.34
C LEU A 353 4.10 5.52 8.18
N ALA A 354 3.42 5.28 7.05
CA ALA A 354 2.64 4.06 6.88
C ALA A 354 3.51 2.80 7.05
N ASN A 355 3.03 1.82 7.81
CA ASN A 355 3.75 0.59 8.17
C ASN A 355 5.15 0.84 8.78
N CYS A 356 5.35 1.90 9.57
CA CYS A 356 6.58 2.10 10.33
C CYS A 356 6.49 1.46 11.73
N SER A 357 7.17 0.34 11.94
CA SER A 357 7.12 -0.42 13.21
C SER A 357 7.80 0.26 14.41
N PHE A 358 8.61 1.31 14.18
CA PHE A 358 9.32 2.06 15.24
C PHE A 358 8.52 3.25 15.81
N VAL A 359 7.34 3.53 15.25
CA VAL A 359 6.49 4.65 15.67
C VAL A 359 5.71 4.27 16.92
N ASN A 360 6.03 4.91 18.03
CA ASN A 360 5.41 4.70 19.33
C ASN A 360 4.87 6.01 19.94
N ASP A 361 4.47 5.96 21.22
CA ASP A 361 3.96 7.13 21.95
C ASP A 361 4.95 8.32 21.98
N ASP A 362 6.24 8.05 22.17
CA ASP A 362 7.27 9.09 22.22
C ASP A 362 7.51 9.72 20.85
N CYS A 363 7.41 8.95 19.77
CA CYS A 363 7.42 9.48 18.41
C CYS A 363 6.27 10.48 18.20
N LEU A 364 5.03 10.14 18.59
CA LEU A 364 3.90 11.07 18.43
C LEU A 364 4.02 12.33 19.27
N LYS A 365 4.56 12.20 20.48
CA LYS A 365 4.91 13.34 21.32
C LYS A 365 5.94 14.24 20.64
N ALA A 366 6.99 13.65 20.06
CA ALA A 366 8.03 14.38 19.33
C ALA A 366 7.47 15.07 18.09
N VAL A 367 6.60 14.42 17.31
CA VAL A 367 5.92 15.04 16.16
C VAL A 367 5.10 16.25 16.62
N ALA A 368 4.33 16.13 17.71
CA ALA A 368 3.53 17.23 18.23
C ALA A 368 4.39 18.42 18.70
N ASN A 369 5.57 18.16 19.26
CA ASN A 369 6.47 19.19 19.79
C ASN A 369 7.35 19.85 18.71
N TYR A 370 7.86 19.06 17.76
CA TYR A 370 8.90 19.51 16.82
C TYR A 370 8.37 19.85 15.42
N CYS A 371 7.13 19.49 15.09
CA CYS A 371 6.51 19.77 13.79
C CYS A 371 5.31 20.74 13.91
N PRO A 372 5.51 22.01 14.35
CA PRO A 372 4.41 22.94 14.63
C PRO A 372 3.63 23.41 13.39
N HIS A 373 4.04 22.99 12.19
CA HIS A 373 3.45 23.37 10.92
C HIS A 373 2.82 22.19 10.17
N LEU A 374 2.75 21.02 10.82
CA LEU A 374 2.24 19.81 10.23
C LEU A 374 0.75 19.95 9.87
N LYS A 375 0.43 19.62 8.62
CA LYS A 375 -0.90 19.66 8.02
C LYS A 375 -1.40 18.27 7.67
N GLU A 376 -0.49 17.39 7.27
CA GLU A 376 -0.80 16.04 6.82
C GLU A 376 0.00 15.03 7.64
N LEU A 377 -0.70 14.08 8.25
CA LEU A 377 -0.11 12.97 8.99
C LEU A 377 -0.76 11.67 8.52
N ASP A 378 0.04 10.82 7.89
CA ASP A 378 -0.33 9.45 7.50
C ASP A 378 0.43 8.47 8.40
N MET A 379 -0.32 7.65 9.14
CA MET A 379 0.22 6.63 10.04
C MET A 379 -0.49 5.28 9.83
N ARG A 380 -0.95 5.02 8.61
CA ARG A 380 -1.67 3.79 8.30
C ARG A 380 -0.88 2.56 8.71
N CYS A 381 -1.56 1.57 9.25
CA CYS A 381 -0.96 0.32 9.68
C CYS A 381 0.20 0.49 10.67
N CYS A 382 0.33 1.63 11.38
CA CYS A 382 1.24 1.74 12.52
C CYS A 382 0.62 1.04 13.73
N HIS A 383 1.23 -0.08 14.14
CA HIS A 383 0.66 -0.97 15.16
C HIS A 383 1.70 -1.46 16.19
N ALA A 384 2.79 -0.71 16.35
CA ALA A 384 3.83 -0.97 17.34
C ALA A 384 3.22 -1.23 18.72
N LYS A 385 3.81 -2.16 19.49
CA LYS A 385 3.24 -2.61 20.77
C LYS A 385 3.14 -1.48 21.80
N ASP A 386 4.06 -0.52 21.72
CA ASP A 386 4.20 0.66 22.57
C ASP A 386 3.57 1.93 21.97
N LEU A 387 2.81 1.79 20.88
CA LEU A 387 1.88 2.82 20.41
C LEU A 387 0.53 2.60 21.09
N THR A 388 0.23 3.44 22.08
CA THR A 388 -0.95 3.32 22.95
C THR A 388 -1.83 4.57 22.86
N GLN A 389 -2.94 4.55 23.59
CA GLN A 389 -3.82 5.71 23.80
C GLN A 389 -3.09 6.98 24.29
N SER A 390 -1.93 6.86 24.94
CA SER A 390 -1.16 8.03 25.39
C SER A 390 -0.53 8.76 24.21
N GLY A 391 -0.01 8.03 23.22
CA GLY A 391 0.54 8.59 21.98
C GLY A 391 -0.52 9.30 21.15
N PHE A 392 -1.65 8.63 20.88
CA PHE A 392 -2.71 9.20 20.03
C PHE A 392 -3.27 10.52 20.56
N LYS A 393 -3.28 10.75 21.88
CA LYS A 393 -3.71 12.03 22.47
C LYS A 393 -2.87 13.22 22.02
N TYR A 394 -1.58 13.04 21.71
CA TYR A 394 -0.73 14.14 21.23
C TYR A 394 -1.19 14.68 19.88
N ILE A 395 -1.85 13.88 19.05
CA ILE A 395 -2.40 14.32 17.76
C ILE A 395 -3.42 15.45 17.95
N SER A 396 -4.21 15.40 19.03
CA SER A 396 -5.20 16.44 19.34
C SER A 396 -4.59 17.83 19.61
N GLN A 397 -3.27 17.92 19.81
CA GLN A 397 -2.53 19.16 20.04
C GLN A 397 -1.99 19.77 18.74
N MET A 398 -2.03 19.04 17.63
CA MET A 398 -1.52 19.45 16.32
C MET A 398 -2.51 20.38 15.60
N SER A 399 -2.67 21.60 16.10
CA SER A 399 -3.74 22.55 15.69
C SER A 399 -3.82 22.92 14.20
N LYS A 400 -2.76 22.68 13.42
CA LYS A 400 -2.72 22.94 11.96
C LYS A 400 -3.04 21.71 11.11
N LEU A 401 -3.24 20.55 11.74
CA LEU A 401 -3.51 19.30 11.05
C LEU A 401 -4.89 19.34 10.38
N ILE A 402 -4.91 19.05 9.08
CA ILE A 402 -6.11 19.00 8.24
C ILE A 402 -6.33 17.62 7.60
N TYR A 403 -5.27 16.83 7.48
CA TYR A 403 -5.32 15.47 6.96
C TYR A 403 -4.76 14.50 7.99
N LEU A 404 -5.55 13.48 8.33
CA LEU A 404 -5.16 12.43 9.26
C LEU A 404 -5.62 11.07 8.74
N ASP A 405 -4.66 10.18 8.51
CA ASP A 405 -4.91 8.79 8.13
C ASP A 405 -4.42 7.84 9.21
N LEU A 406 -5.38 7.11 9.77
CA LEU A 406 -5.25 6.17 10.88
C LEU A 406 -5.71 4.76 10.47
N TYR A 407 -5.87 4.48 9.18
CA TYR A 407 -6.34 3.17 8.69
C TYR A 407 -5.59 2.03 9.37
N ARG A 408 -6.32 1.08 9.96
CA ARG A 408 -5.79 -0.09 10.70
C ARG A 408 -4.76 0.24 11.79
N THR A 409 -4.95 1.35 12.51
CA THR A 409 -4.21 1.62 13.76
C THR A 409 -4.98 1.12 14.98
N LYS A 410 -4.35 1.12 16.16
CA LYS A 410 -4.94 0.74 17.46
C LYS A 410 -5.48 1.95 18.24
N ILE A 411 -6.01 2.96 17.53
CA ILE A 411 -6.57 4.14 18.20
C ILE A 411 -7.84 3.79 18.98
N ASP A 412 -7.96 4.31 20.19
CA ASP A 412 -9.12 4.10 21.06
C ASP A 412 -10.18 5.20 20.91
N ASP A 413 -11.39 4.92 21.42
CA ASP A 413 -12.53 5.84 21.32
C ASP A 413 -12.25 7.22 21.94
N LYS A 414 -11.50 7.25 23.06
CA LYS A 414 -11.22 8.49 23.80
C LYS A 414 -10.27 9.40 23.03
N SER A 415 -9.21 8.84 22.45
CA SER A 415 -8.23 9.63 21.69
C SER A 415 -8.83 10.14 20.39
N LEU A 416 -9.58 9.31 19.66
CA LEU A 416 -10.25 9.75 18.43
C LEU A 416 -11.29 10.85 18.70
N ASN A 417 -12.09 10.72 19.77
CA ASN A 417 -13.00 11.78 20.20
C ASN A 417 -12.28 13.10 20.54
N ALA A 418 -11.11 13.03 21.19
CA ALA A 418 -10.32 14.22 21.50
C ALA A 418 -9.81 14.90 20.21
N ILE A 419 -9.31 14.11 19.25
CA ILE A 419 -8.87 14.60 17.95
C ILE A 419 -10.02 15.30 17.21
N VAL A 420 -11.18 14.64 17.10
CA VAL A 420 -12.36 15.18 16.40
C VAL A 420 -12.88 16.48 17.02
N LYS A 421 -12.77 16.64 18.35
CA LYS A 421 -13.20 17.85 19.05
C LYS A 421 -12.21 19.01 18.95
N SER A 422 -10.91 18.71 18.88
CA SER A 422 -9.85 19.71 18.96
C SER A 422 -9.39 20.23 17.60
N LEU A 423 -9.52 19.42 16.55
CA LEU A 423 -8.96 19.74 15.23
C LEU A 423 -10.04 20.13 14.21
N LYS A 424 -9.63 20.85 13.16
CA LYS A 424 -10.48 21.21 12.02
C LYS A 424 -10.11 20.38 10.80
N LEU A 425 -10.22 19.06 10.94
CA LEU A 425 -9.83 18.11 9.89
C LEU A 425 -10.71 18.27 8.65
N GLU A 426 -10.06 18.22 7.48
CA GLU A 426 -10.69 18.11 6.17
C GLU A 426 -10.74 16.66 5.70
N HIS A 427 -9.73 15.86 6.04
CA HIS A 427 -9.64 14.45 5.66
C HIS A 427 -9.37 13.61 6.92
N LEU A 428 -10.28 12.70 7.21
CA LEU A 428 -10.18 11.79 8.36
C LEU A 428 -10.46 10.37 7.90
N LEU A 429 -9.44 9.52 7.95
CA LEU A 429 -9.53 8.11 7.58
C LEU A 429 -9.20 7.25 8.79
N PHE A 430 -10.11 6.38 9.20
CA PHE A 430 -9.90 5.43 10.30
C PHE A 430 -10.62 4.10 10.06
N GLY A 431 -10.82 3.76 8.78
CA GLY A 431 -11.33 2.44 8.39
C GLY A 431 -10.46 1.31 8.95
N GLY A 432 -11.10 0.20 9.31
CA GLY A 432 -10.41 -0.99 9.82
C GLY A 432 -9.72 -0.84 11.19
N CYS A 433 -9.94 0.25 11.94
CA CYS A 433 -9.50 0.36 13.33
C CYS A 433 -10.35 -0.54 14.23
N THR A 434 -9.74 -1.58 14.82
CA THR A 434 -10.44 -2.64 15.57
C THR A 434 -10.75 -2.29 17.03
N ASP A 435 -10.06 -1.29 17.59
CA ASP A 435 -10.14 -0.97 19.02
C ASP A 435 -11.25 0.06 19.36
N LEU A 436 -12.02 0.48 18.34
CA LEU A 436 -13.14 1.41 18.46
C LEU A 436 -14.43 0.66 18.80
N ARG A 437 -14.98 0.90 20.00
CA ARG A 437 -16.18 0.23 20.52
C ARG A 437 -17.41 1.15 20.58
N SER A 438 -17.24 2.42 20.24
CA SER A 438 -18.33 3.40 20.20
C SER A 438 -18.28 4.22 18.92
N ILE A 439 -18.00 3.53 17.81
CA ILE A 439 -17.77 4.15 16.51
C ILE A 439 -18.98 4.97 16.02
N ASN A 440 -20.20 4.54 16.36
CA ASN A 440 -21.41 5.30 16.05
C ASN A 440 -21.39 6.70 16.70
N ASP A 441 -21.04 6.79 17.99
CA ASP A 441 -21.01 8.07 18.71
C ASP A 441 -19.85 8.95 18.28
N ILE A 442 -18.72 8.34 17.92
CA ILE A 442 -17.57 9.03 17.33
C ILE A 442 -17.97 9.66 15.99
N VAL A 443 -18.66 8.94 15.12
CA VAL A 443 -19.09 9.47 13.82
C VAL A 443 -20.17 10.53 13.99
N ILE A 444 -21.04 10.43 14.99
CA ILE A 444 -21.95 11.54 15.37
C ILE A 444 -21.13 12.77 15.79
N ALA A 445 -20.07 12.59 16.57
CA ALA A 445 -19.18 13.67 16.96
C ALA A 445 -18.47 14.28 15.73
N VAL A 446 -18.04 13.47 14.75
CA VAL A 446 -17.49 13.94 13.47
C VAL A 446 -18.48 14.87 12.78
N GLY A 447 -19.73 14.44 12.60
CA GLY A 447 -20.80 15.27 12.01
C GLY A 447 -21.09 16.55 12.81
N LYS A 448 -20.87 16.55 14.13
CA LYS A 448 -21.07 17.72 14.97
C LYS A 448 -19.92 18.73 14.90
N TYR A 449 -18.69 18.27 15.07
CA TYR A 449 -17.51 19.12 15.27
C TYR A 449 -16.79 19.46 13.95
N LEU A 450 -16.86 18.58 12.94
CA LEU A 450 -16.15 18.75 11.67
C LEU A 450 -17.05 19.19 10.50
N LYS A 451 -18.35 19.45 10.73
CA LYS A 451 -19.34 19.82 9.68
C LYS A 451 -18.90 20.92 8.69
N SER A 452 -18.11 21.88 9.16
CA SER A 452 -17.69 23.02 8.35
C SER A 452 -16.42 22.75 7.53
N SER A 453 -15.60 21.78 7.92
CA SER A 453 -14.29 21.50 7.30
C SER A 453 -14.24 20.17 6.56
N LEU A 454 -15.00 19.16 6.98
CA LEU A 454 -14.85 17.79 6.49
C LEU A 454 -15.14 17.66 4.98
N ARG A 455 -14.20 17.04 4.26
CA ARG A 455 -14.23 16.77 2.82
C ARG A 455 -14.10 15.27 2.52
N THR A 456 -13.35 14.53 3.33
CA THR A 456 -13.22 13.06 3.21
C THR A 456 -13.45 12.40 4.55
N LEU A 457 -14.27 11.34 4.55
CA LEU A 457 -14.41 10.43 5.68
C LEU A 457 -14.30 8.97 5.19
N ASP A 458 -13.36 8.22 5.75
CA ASP A 458 -13.29 6.77 5.59
C ASP A 458 -13.54 6.09 6.95
N VAL A 459 -14.68 5.42 7.04
CA VAL A 459 -15.17 4.61 8.17
C VAL A 459 -15.40 3.17 7.72
N TRP A 460 -14.64 2.69 6.72
CA TRP A 460 -14.77 1.35 6.18
C TRP A 460 -14.68 0.29 7.28
N ARG A 461 -15.64 -0.65 7.26
CA ARG A 461 -15.84 -1.68 8.30
C ARG A 461 -16.12 -1.13 9.70
N ALA A 462 -16.73 0.04 9.84
CA ALA A 462 -17.32 0.48 11.09
C ALA A 462 -18.60 -0.32 11.41
N THR A 463 -18.44 -1.55 11.91
CA THR A 463 -19.50 -2.55 12.02
C THR A 463 -20.68 -2.17 12.93
N GLU A 464 -20.48 -1.25 13.88
CA GLU A 464 -21.52 -0.74 14.77
C GLU A 464 -22.15 0.59 14.30
N LEU A 465 -21.78 1.08 13.11
CA LEU A 465 -22.29 2.34 12.58
C LEU A 465 -23.79 2.23 12.22
N ARG A 466 -24.60 3.18 12.67
CA ARG A 466 -26.07 3.19 12.46
C ARG A 466 -26.54 4.45 11.74
N CYS A 467 -27.81 4.45 11.34
CA CYS A 467 -28.44 5.54 10.59
C CYS A 467 -28.34 6.91 11.26
N ALA A 468 -28.35 6.98 12.60
CA ALA A 468 -28.20 8.24 13.34
C ALA A 468 -26.85 8.94 13.05
N ALA A 469 -25.78 8.17 12.91
CA ALA A 469 -24.47 8.69 12.54
C ALA A 469 -24.43 9.17 11.08
N VAL A 470 -25.13 8.48 10.17
CA VAL A 470 -25.29 8.91 8.76
C VAL A 470 -26.00 10.26 8.67
N TYR A 471 -27.07 10.46 9.46
CA TYR A 471 -27.74 11.76 9.57
C TYR A 471 -26.82 12.85 10.11
N ALA A 472 -25.93 12.53 11.07
CA ALA A 472 -24.97 13.50 11.57
C ALA A 472 -23.92 13.88 10.50
N ILE A 473 -23.42 12.90 9.72
CA ILE A 473 -22.49 13.16 8.61
C ILE A 473 -23.15 14.01 7.51
N ALA A 474 -24.47 13.90 7.30
CA ALA A 474 -25.20 14.70 6.32
C ALA A 474 -25.10 16.22 6.57
N GLU A 475 -24.73 16.66 7.79
CA GLU A 475 -24.48 18.08 8.08
C GLU A 475 -23.13 18.59 7.52
N CYS A 476 -22.24 17.67 7.12
CA CYS A 476 -20.97 17.99 6.47
C CYS A 476 -21.15 18.34 4.99
N SER A 477 -21.76 19.49 4.69
CA SER A 477 -22.08 19.91 3.30
C SER A 477 -20.87 20.08 2.35
N ASN A 478 -19.65 20.11 2.89
CA ASN A 478 -18.40 20.15 2.12
C ASN A 478 -17.86 18.76 1.74
N LEU A 479 -18.55 17.69 2.13
CA LEU A 479 -18.13 16.31 1.89
C LEU A 479 -18.04 16.01 0.38
N VAL A 480 -16.90 15.46 -0.02
CA VAL A 480 -16.55 15.08 -1.39
C VAL A 480 -16.39 13.57 -1.50
N GLU A 481 -15.89 12.93 -0.45
CA GLU A 481 -15.64 11.50 -0.41
C GLU A 481 -16.17 10.89 0.88
N LEU A 482 -16.93 9.80 0.75
CA LEU A 482 -17.38 8.99 1.87
C LEU A 482 -17.20 7.51 1.56
N ASP A 483 -16.41 6.82 2.38
CA ASP A 483 -16.35 5.36 2.41
C ASP A 483 -16.97 4.86 3.71
N MET A 484 -18.13 4.22 3.59
CA MET A 484 -18.79 3.50 4.68
C MET A 484 -19.13 2.08 4.25
N GLY A 485 -18.29 1.50 3.39
CA GLY A 485 -18.41 0.11 2.97
C GLY A 485 -18.29 -0.83 4.19
N TRP A 486 -19.03 -1.94 4.12
CA TRP A 486 -19.13 -2.96 5.16
C TRP A 486 -19.72 -2.48 6.50
N CYS A 487 -20.40 -1.34 6.52
CA CYS A 487 -21.21 -0.87 7.65
C CYS A 487 -22.63 -1.48 7.59
N TYR A 488 -22.71 -2.80 7.75
CA TYR A 488 -23.93 -3.60 7.50
C TYR A 488 -25.12 -3.32 8.46
N GLN A 489 -24.92 -2.57 9.55
CA GLN A 489 -26.00 -2.14 10.44
C GLN A 489 -26.76 -0.91 9.93
N ILE A 490 -26.29 -0.27 8.86
CA ILE A 490 -27.00 0.84 8.21
C ILE A 490 -28.16 0.27 7.40
N ASP A 491 -29.36 0.77 7.69
CA ASP A 491 -30.55 0.51 6.90
C ASP A 491 -30.87 1.73 6.03
N ALA A 492 -30.58 1.65 4.73
CA ALA A 492 -30.86 2.72 3.77
C ALA A 492 -32.36 3.01 3.63
N SER A 493 -33.24 2.03 3.90
CA SER A 493 -34.70 2.18 3.75
C SER A 493 -35.30 3.25 4.67
N CYS A 494 -34.63 3.58 5.78
CA CYS A 494 -35.03 4.68 6.66
C CYS A 494 -34.76 6.08 6.07
N GLY A 495 -34.16 6.17 4.87
CA GLY A 495 -33.90 7.41 4.15
C GLY A 495 -32.64 8.17 4.57
N CYS A 496 -31.83 7.62 5.48
CA CYS A 496 -30.62 8.29 5.98
C CYS A 496 -29.59 8.59 4.87
N ILE A 497 -29.37 7.63 3.96
CA ILE A 497 -28.43 7.79 2.84
C ILE A 497 -28.97 8.80 1.82
N LYS A 498 -30.26 8.73 1.48
CA LYS A 498 -30.92 9.73 0.63
C LYS A 498 -30.79 11.15 1.22
N HIS A 499 -30.98 11.29 2.53
CA HIS A 499 -30.82 12.56 3.21
C HIS A 499 -29.38 13.07 3.13
N LEU A 500 -28.39 12.20 3.35
CA LEU A 500 -26.98 12.51 3.19
C LEU A 500 -26.65 13.00 1.77
N ILE A 501 -27.11 12.27 0.74
CA ILE A 501 -26.90 12.64 -0.66
C ILE A 501 -27.50 14.02 -0.97
N ALA A 502 -28.72 14.29 -0.51
CA ALA A 502 -29.39 15.57 -0.75
C ALA A 502 -28.69 16.76 -0.06
N ARG A 503 -28.00 16.53 1.06
CA ARG A 503 -27.30 17.56 1.84
C ARG A 503 -25.84 17.75 1.43
N CYS A 504 -25.25 16.78 0.74
CA CYS A 504 -23.84 16.79 0.31
C CYS A 504 -23.71 16.81 -1.23
N PRO A 505 -24.08 17.90 -1.92
CA PRO A 505 -24.09 17.97 -3.39
C PRO A 505 -22.70 17.95 -4.03
N LYS A 506 -21.63 18.08 -3.23
CA LYS A 506 -20.23 18.04 -3.68
C LYS A 506 -19.65 16.62 -3.73
N LEU A 507 -20.44 15.60 -3.36
CA LEU A 507 -20.00 14.22 -3.37
C LEU A 507 -19.55 13.78 -4.77
N LYS A 508 -18.35 13.20 -4.80
CA LYS A 508 -17.69 12.62 -5.98
C LYS A 508 -17.39 11.14 -5.80
N LYS A 509 -17.18 10.70 -4.56
CA LYS A 509 -17.00 9.30 -4.20
C LYS A 509 -17.98 8.92 -3.09
N LEU A 510 -18.75 7.86 -3.30
CA LEU A 510 -19.61 7.28 -2.29
C LEU A 510 -19.51 5.75 -2.34
N PHE A 511 -18.90 5.14 -1.32
CA PHE A 511 -18.79 3.69 -1.22
C PHE A 511 -19.77 3.16 -0.17
N LEU A 512 -20.69 2.32 -0.62
CA LEU A 512 -21.82 1.73 0.12
C LEU A 512 -21.74 0.20 0.11
N THR A 513 -20.54 -0.36 -0.11
CA THR A 513 -20.26 -1.79 -0.19
C THR A 513 -20.98 -2.55 0.92
N ALA A 514 -21.70 -3.60 0.57
CA ALA A 514 -22.45 -4.48 1.48
C ALA A 514 -23.53 -3.82 2.36
N ILE A 515 -23.99 -2.59 2.04
CA ILE A 515 -25.21 -2.02 2.63
C ILE A 515 -26.42 -2.54 1.85
N ARG A 516 -26.91 -3.72 2.22
CA ARG A 516 -27.82 -4.53 1.39
C ARG A 516 -29.14 -3.85 0.99
N THR A 517 -29.61 -2.90 1.81
CA THR A 517 -30.87 -2.18 1.61
C THR A 517 -30.78 -0.98 0.68
N VAL A 518 -29.62 -0.71 0.07
CA VAL A 518 -29.49 0.31 -0.98
C VAL A 518 -30.35 -0.07 -2.18
N SER A 519 -31.25 0.84 -2.55
CA SER A 519 -32.29 0.63 -3.56
C SER A 519 -32.22 1.68 -4.67
N ASN A 520 -33.16 1.60 -5.62
CA ASN A 520 -33.33 2.66 -6.62
C ASN A 520 -33.59 4.05 -6.01
N ASN A 521 -34.07 4.14 -4.77
CA ASN A 521 -34.30 5.44 -4.11
C ASN A 521 -32.98 6.21 -3.93
N GLU A 522 -31.93 5.52 -3.47
CA GLU A 522 -30.61 6.09 -3.28
C GLU A 522 -29.96 6.41 -4.63
N LEU A 523 -30.07 5.52 -5.62
CA LEU A 523 -29.53 5.77 -6.97
C LEU A 523 -30.17 7.01 -7.62
N ASN A 524 -31.48 7.14 -7.52
CA ASN A 524 -32.20 8.32 -8.03
C ASN A 524 -31.83 9.59 -7.25
N ALA A 525 -31.58 9.49 -5.94
CA ALA A 525 -31.09 10.61 -5.15
C ALA A 525 -29.70 11.08 -5.63
N VAL A 526 -28.78 10.14 -5.90
CA VAL A 526 -27.46 10.48 -6.47
C VAL A 526 -27.62 11.17 -7.83
N ALA A 527 -28.44 10.59 -8.72
CA ALA A 527 -28.73 11.16 -10.04
C ALA A 527 -29.27 12.61 -9.95
N MET A 528 -30.08 12.91 -8.94
CA MET A 528 -30.74 14.21 -8.76
C MET A 528 -29.87 15.25 -8.06
N HIS A 529 -29.10 14.85 -7.04
CA HIS A 529 -28.42 15.79 -6.14
C HIS A 529 -26.89 15.81 -6.28
N CYS A 530 -26.30 14.78 -6.89
CA CYS A 530 -24.85 14.65 -7.08
C CYS A 530 -24.50 14.32 -8.55
N PRO A 531 -24.81 15.23 -9.52
CA PRO A 531 -24.53 14.99 -10.94
C PRO A 531 -23.02 14.89 -11.27
N ASP A 532 -22.18 15.39 -10.36
CA ASP A 532 -20.72 15.36 -10.45
C ASP A 532 -20.09 14.08 -9.84
N MET A 533 -20.90 13.08 -9.48
CA MET A 533 -20.43 11.79 -8.97
C MET A 533 -19.43 11.15 -9.95
N GLU A 534 -18.26 10.76 -9.45
CA GLU A 534 -17.18 10.14 -10.22
C GLU A 534 -17.02 8.64 -9.87
N GLN A 535 -17.28 8.25 -8.63
CA GLN A 535 -17.09 6.88 -8.15
C GLN A 535 -18.24 6.47 -7.22
N LEU A 536 -18.96 5.41 -7.60
CA LEU A 536 -20.01 4.81 -6.77
C LEU A 536 -19.74 3.31 -6.62
N ASP A 537 -19.62 2.84 -5.39
CA ASP A 537 -19.54 1.41 -5.07
C ASP A 537 -20.81 1.00 -4.33
N ILE A 538 -21.58 0.10 -4.95
CA ILE A 538 -22.78 -0.53 -4.39
C ILE A 538 -22.65 -2.06 -4.45
N LEU A 539 -21.40 -2.57 -4.38
CA LEU A 539 -21.08 -3.99 -4.35
C LEU A 539 -21.86 -4.68 -3.24
N GLY A 540 -22.44 -5.85 -3.51
CA GLY A 540 -23.14 -6.65 -2.51
C GLY A 540 -24.47 -6.08 -2.04
N THR A 541 -25.07 -5.18 -2.84
CA THR A 541 -26.43 -4.66 -2.62
C THR A 541 -27.39 -5.24 -3.68
N SER A 542 -28.66 -5.46 -3.33
CA SER A 542 -29.58 -6.27 -4.16
C SER A 542 -30.96 -5.66 -4.43
N GLU A 543 -31.28 -4.50 -3.84
CA GLU A 543 -32.63 -3.91 -3.94
C GLU A 543 -32.80 -2.89 -5.09
N TYR A 544 -31.73 -2.62 -5.85
CA TYR A 544 -31.80 -1.80 -7.06
C TYR A 544 -31.92 -2.66 -8.33
N ASN A 545 -32.31 -2.04 -9.44
CA ASN A 545 -32.47 -2.73 -10.72
C ASN A 545 -31.85 -1.95 -11.90
N LEU A 546 -31.98 -2.51 -13.10
CA LEU A 546 -31.40 -1.95 -14.32
C LEU A 546 -31.93 -0.54 -14.63
N ALA A 547 -33.19 -0.24 -14.32
CA ALA A 547 -33.77 1.08 -14.56
C ALA A 547 -33.10 2.15 -13.68
N GLY A 548 -32.89 1.85 -12.39
CA GLY A 548 -32.18 2.75 -11.47
C GLY A 548 -30.74 3.03 -11.92
N LEU A 549 -30.01 1.98 -12.34
CA LEU A 549 -28.65 2.13 -12.88
C LEU A 549 -28.61 2.99 -14.15
N LYS A 550 -29.55 2.79 -15.08
CA LYS A 550 -29.64 3.60 -16.30
C LYS A 550 -29.90 5.07 -15.96
N THR A 551 -30.84 5.35 -15.05
CA THR A 551 -31.10 6.72 -14.59
C THR A 551 -29.85 7.36 -13.97
N LEU A 552 -29.14 6.63 -13.11
CA LEU A 552 -27.88 7.08 -12.52
C LEU A 552 -26.85 7.44 -13.61
N LEU A 553 -26.53 6.49 -14.49
CA LEU A 553 -25.51 6.66 -15.53
C LEU A 553 -25.89 7.74 -16.57
N GLN A 554 -27.18 7.94 -16.81
CA GLN A 554 -27.66 9.01 -17.68
C GLN A 554 -27.48 10.40 -17.07
N ASN A 555 -27.57 10.56 -15.75
CA ASN A 555 -27.49 11.87 -15.10
C ASN A 555 -26.08 12.20 -14.59
N CYS A 556 -25.33 11.21 -14.09
CA CYS A 556 -23.97 11.39 -13.58
C CYS A 556 -22.93 11.28 -14.70
N LYS A 557 -22.78 12.34 -15.49
CA LYS A 557 -21.89 12.34 -16.69
C LYS A 557 -20.40 12.26 -16.39
N LYS A 558 -19.99 12.54 -15.16
CA LYS A 558 -18.60 12.45 -14.70
C LYS A 558 -18.24 11.09 -14.09
N MET A 559 -19.18 10.14 -14.09
CA MET A 559 -18.95 8.81 -13.54
C MET A 559 -17.76 8.16 -14.27
N LYS A 560 -16.82 7.64 -13.49
CA LYS A 560 -15.63 6.91 -13.95
C LYS A 560 -15.66 5.46 -13.48
N LEU A 561 -16.12 5.22 -12.25
CA LEU A 561 -16.18 3.91 -11.63
C LEU A 561 -17.58 3.65 -11.07
N LEU A 562 -18.19 2.53 -11.45
CA LEU A 562 -19.41 2.04 -10.85
C LEU A 562 -19.24 0.55 -10.52
N ASP A 563 -19.24 0.20 -9.24
CA ASP A 563 -19.15 -1.20 -8.82
C ASP A 563 -20.54 -1.77 -8.46
N VAL A 564 -20.99 -2.73 -9.26
CA VAL A 564 -22.24 -3.49 -9.10
C VAL A 564 -21.97 -4.98 -8.89
N SER A 565 -20.76 -5.33 -8.42
CA SER A 565 -20.40 -6.71 -8.11
C SER A 565 -21.35 -7.30 -7.07
N TYR A 566 -21.60 -8.61 -7.16
CA TYR A 566 -22.57 -9.29 -6.28
C TYR A 566 -24.02 -8.76 -6.33
N ALA A 567 -24.43 -8.10 -7.41
CA ALA A 567 -25.82 -7.69 -7.65
C ALA A 567 -26.77 -8.87 -7.93
N ALA A 568 -28.06 -8.55 -8.02
CA ALA A 568 -29.10 -9.45 -8.51
C ALA A 568 -28.80 -9.96 -9.94
N ALA A 569 -29.27 -11.16 -10.28
CA ALA A 569 -28.98 -11.83 -11.55
C ALA A 569 -29.37 -10.99 -12.79
N GLU A 570 -30.49 -10.27 -12.72
CA GLU A 570 -30.95 -9.38 -13.79
C GLU A 570 -29.91 -8.31 -14.16
N VAL A 571 -29.31 -7.68 -13.14
CA VAL A 571 -28.28 -6.65 -13.33
C VAL A 571 -27.04 -7.27 -13.97
N LYS A 572 -26.55 -8.39 -13.41
CA LYS A 572 -25.36 -9.10 -13.88
C LYS A 572 -25.45 -9.45 -15.37
N LEU A 573 -26.58 -10.02 -15.80
CA LEU A 573 -26.83 -10.39 -17.20
C LEU A 573 -26.83 -9.18 -18.16
N ASN A 574 -27.01 -7.96 -17.65
CA ASN A 574 -27.09 -6.73 -18.43
C ASN A 574 -25.86 -5.82 -18.31
N VAL A 575 -24.84 -6.17 -17.53
CA VAL A 575 -23.64 -5.33 -17.36
C VAL A 575 -22.92 -5.09 -18.69
N SER A 576 -22.80 -6.10 -19.56
CA SER A 576 -22.17 -5.94 -20.88
C SER A 576 -22.92 -4.93 -21.77
N ASN A 577 -24.26 -4.91 -21.68
CA ASN A 577 -25.08 -3.91 -22.36
C ASN A 577 -24.84 -2.51 -21.79
N LEU A 578 -24.77 -2.38 -20.45
CA LEU A 578 -24.46 -1.11 -19.80
C LEU A 578 -23.07 -0.59 -20.20
N ARG A 579 -22.05 -1.44 -20.23
CA ARG A 579 -20.69 -1.09 -20.66
C ARG A 579 -20.68 -0.58 -22.12
N THR A 580 -21.48 -1.19 -22.98
CA THR A 580 -21.64 -0.75 -24.38
C THR A 580 -22.33 0.61 -24.47
N MET A 581 -23.36 0.85 -23.64
CA MET A 581 -24.09 2.12 -23.60
C MET A 581 -23.29 3.27 -22.96
N PHE A 582 -22.40 2.95 -22.02
CA PHE A 582 -21.62 3.91 -21.23
C PHE A 582 -20.12 3.56 -21.24
N PRO A 583 -19.44 3.62 -22.40
CA PRO A 583 -18.07 3.13 -22.55
C PRO A 583 -17.02 3.93 -21.78
N ALA A 584 -17.35 5.15 -21.35
CA ALA A 584 -16.48 5.98 -20.52
C ALA A 584 -16.50 5.60 -19.02
N VAL A 585 -17.43 4.72 -18.61
CA VAL A 585 -17.59 4.29 -17.22
C VAL A 585 -17.04 2.88 -17.07
N SER A 586 -16.08 2.71 -16.18
CA SER A 586 -15.62 1.40 -15.74
C SER A 586 -16.67 0.77 -14.82
N ILE A 587 -17.61 0.03 -15.40
CA ILE A 587 -18.65 -0.70 -14.66
C ILE A 587 -18.10 -2.06 -14.22
N LYS A 588 -17.82 -2.21 -12.93
CA LYS A 588 -17.33 -3.46 -12.33
C LYS A 588 -18.48 -4.38 -11.98
N CYS A 589 -18.25 -5.66 -12.25
CA CYS A 589 -19.13 -6.75 -11.88
C CYS A 589 -18.25 -7.98 -11.76
N SER A 590 -18.01 -8.42 -10.53
CA SER A 590 -17.24 -9.63 -10.25
C SER A 590 -17.78 -10.79 -11.07
N LEU A 591 -16.86 -11.59 -11.60
CA LEU A 591 -17.20 -12.80 -12.32
C LEU A 591 -17.91 -13.74 -11.36
N PRO A 592 -19.00 -14.42 -11.78
CA PRO A 592 -19.55 -15.48 -10.97
C PRO A 592 -18.46 -16.52 -10.71
N ARG A 593 -18.47 -17.12 -9.52
CA ARG A 593 -17.87 -18.46 -9.35
C ARG A 593 -18.32 -19.30 -10.54
N ASN A 594 -17.45 -20.09 -11.14
CA ASN A 594 -17.92 -21.23 -11.93
C ASN A 594 -18.68 -22.12 -10.94
N VAL A 595 -19.99 -21.86 -10.77
CA VAL A 595 -20.89 -22.66 -9.94
C VAL A 595 -21.23 -23.89 -10.76
N ASP A 596 -20.25 -24.79 -10.86
CA ASP A 596 -20.45 -26.21 -11.15
C ASP A 596 -20.14 -27.08 -9.92
N ASP A 597 -20.03 -26.47 -8.73
CA ASP A 597 -20.01 -27.20 -7.46
C ASP A 597 -21.42 -27.26 -6.89
N GLY A 598 -22.15 -28.29 -7.34
CA GLY A 598 -23.28 -28.81 -6.60
C GLY A 598 -22.80 -29.33 -5.24
N PHE A 599 -23.25 -28.68 -4.18
CA PHE A 599 -23.39 -29.27 -2.86
C PHE A 599 -24.84 -29.10 -2.39
#